data_AF-A0A949CP01-F1
#
_entry.id   AF-A0A949CP01-F1
#
_cell.length_a   1.000
_cell.length_b   1.000
_cell.length_c   1.000
_cell.angle_alpha   90.00
_cell.angle_beta   90.00
_cell.angle_gamma   90.00
#
_symmetry.space_group_name_H-M   'P 1'
#
loop_
_entity.id
_entity.type
_entity.pdbx_description
1 polymer ?
#
loop_
_entity_poly.entity_id
_entity_poly.type
_entity_poly.pdbx_seq_one_letter_code
_entity_poly.pdbx_strand_id
1 'polypeptide(L)'
;MVEISPIGLRQELTGLILHDPDGNQADMVRLVSPTTMKLSANTTSKIEGVVRVPSGDAKYLSLGIIVRDIGKQDGPLSPRDNPNKTQAAIRFLTQYVLRIDLEIEGARGEEANRLIVDQIRLVPFEGRPLLQAMIMNPTDTTFELEARARIRSTPQDRSNRPVRLAMPVRSNVQDESRYLGRILPKSRIRMEELLPEAI
;
A
#
# COMPACT_ATOMS: atom_id res chain seq x y z
N MET A 1 5.36 24.52 -7.32
CA MET A 1 5.36 23.82 -8.63
C MET A 1 5.16 22.36 -8.31
N VAL A 2 4.47 21.60 -9.15
CA VAL A 2 4.18 20.20 -8.86
C VAL A 2 4.80 19.31 -9.92
N GLU A 3 5.45 18.25 -9.47
CA GLU A 3 6.01 17.19 -10.30
C GLU A 3 5.18 15.92 -10.13
N ILE A 4 4.92 15.24 -11.24
CA ILE A 4 4.04 14.07 -11.31
C ILE A 4 4.81 12.98 -12.04
N SER A 5 4.87 11.80 -11.45
CA SER A 5 5.59 10.67 -12.05
C SER A 5 4.93 9.33 -11.68
N PRO A 6 4.88 8.38 -12.62
CA PRO A 6 4.65 6.98 -12.28
C PRO A 6 5.73 6.47 -11.32
N ILE A 7 5.34 5.63 -10.38
CA ILE A 7 6.23 5.02 -9.39
C ILE A 7 5.82 3.58 -9.08
N GLY A 8 6.77 2.79 -8.62
CA GLY A 8 6.51 1.50 -8.00
C GLY A 8 5.78 1.65 -6.68
N LEU A 9 5.25 0.53 -6.20
CA LEU A 9 4.61 0.43 -4.90
C LEU A 9 5.28 -0.69 -4.11
N ARG A 10 5.62 -0.39 -2.86
CA ARG A 10 6.05 -1.38 -1.88
C ARG A 10 4.99 -1.51 -0.80
N GLN A 11 4.81 -2.72 -0.31
CA GLN A 11 3.92 -2.99 0.81
C GLN A 11 4.73 -3.37 2.04
N GLU A 12 4.49 -2.67 3.13
CA GLU A 12 5.04 -2.97 4.45
C GLU A 12 4.27 -4.12 5.10
N LEU A 13 4.87 -4.76 6.11
CA LEU A 13 4.25 -5.87 6.83
C LEU A 13 2.89 -5.51 7.44
N THR A 14 2.66 -4.25 7.79
CA THR A 14 1.38 -3.79 8.34
C THR A 14 0.24 -3.74 7.31
N GLY A 15 0.54 -3.98 6.03
CA GLY A 15 -0.35 -3.77 4.90
C GLY A 15 -0.31 -2.35 4.34
N LEU A 16 0.45 -1.43 4.97
CA LEU A 16 0.64 -0.07 4.46
C LEU A 16 1.37 -0.10 3.12
N ILE A 17 0.87 0.66 2.14
CA ILE A 17 1.49 0.79 0.82
C ILE A 17 2.23 2.11 0.75
N LEU A 18 3.49 2.05 0.35
CA LEU A 18 4.39 3.18 0.17
C LEU A 18 4.87 3.24 -1.28
N HIS A 19 5.42 4.39 -1.66
CA HIS A 19 6.11 4.49 -2.94
C HIS A 19 7.41 3.68 -2.91
N ASP A 20 7.72 3.08 -4.05
CA ASP A 20 9.02 2.47 -4.31
C ASP A 20 9.71 3.27 -5.43
N PRO A 21 10.75 4.06 -5.11
CA PRO A 21 11.45 4.86 -6.10
C PRO A 21 12.28 4.01 -7.07
N ASP A 22 12.65 2.79 -6.68
CA ASP A 22 13.44 1.87 -7.51
C ASP A 22 12.52 1.00 -8.39
N GLY A 23 11.25 0.87 -8.00
CA GLY A 23 10.22 0.20 -8.79
C GLY A 23 9.83 1.04 -10.01
N ASN A 24 10.24 0.62 -11.21
CA ASN A 24 9.86 1.29 -12.44
C ASN A 24 8.48 0.81 -12.94
N GLN A 25 7.52 1.74 -13.06
CA GLN A 25 6.17 1.51 -13.59
C GLN A 25 5.91 2.28 -14.90
N ALA A 26 6.96 2.88 -15.50
CA ALA A 26 6.82 3.75 -16.67
C ALA A 26 6.25 3.02 -17.91
N ASP A 27 6.45 1.71 -18.01
CA ASP A 27 5.92 0.90 -19.12
C ASP A 27 4.42 0.60 -18.97
N MET A 28 3.88 0.72 -17.75
CA MET A 28 2.49 0.42 -17.41
C MET A 28 1.63 1.67 -17.28
N VAL A 29 2.18 2.78 -16.77
CA VAL A 29 1.45 4.06 -16.65
C VAL A 29 2.15 5.12 -17.47
N ARG A 30 1.45 5.63 -18.49
CA ARG A 30 1.92 6.75 -19.29
C ARG A 30 1.06 7.98 -19.04
N LEU A 31 1.67 9.05 -18.54
CA LEU A 31 0.99 10.34 -18.40
C LEU A 31 0.81 10.99 -19.78
N VAL A 32 -0.41 11.47 -20.03
CA VAL A 32 -0.78 12.27 -21.21
C VAL A 32 -0.74 13.76 -20.85
N SER A 33 -1.09 14.11 -19.61
CA SER A 33 -0.89 15.45 -19.07
C SER A 33 0.60 15.75 -18.83
N PRO A 34 1.01 17.03 -18.75
CA PRO A 34 2.37 17.40 -18.38
C PRO A 34 2.81 16.79 -17.04
N THR A 35 4.05 16.30 -16.99
CA THR A 35 4.69 15.76 -15.76
C THR A 35 5.09 16.85 -14.77
N THR A 36 5.09 18.11 -15.21
CA THR A 36 5.31 19.26 -14.35
C THR A 36 4.20 20.28 -14.59
N MET A 37 3.58 20.75 -13.51
CA MET A 37 2.49 21.71 -13.57
C MET A 37 2.71 22.87 -12.60
N LYS A 38 2.40 24.09 -13.05
CA LYS A 38 2.27 25.24 -12.18
C LYS A 38 0.82 25.32 -11.71
N LEU A 39 0.59 25.02 -10.44
CA LEU A 39 -0.71 25.21 -9.81
C LEU A 39 -0.90 26.68 -9.44
N SER A 40 -2.02 27.26 -9.85
CA SER A 40 -2.46 28.58 -9.41
C SER A 40 -3.49 28.43 -8.29
N ALA A 41 -3.55 29.41 -7.39
CA ALA A 41 -4.54 29.42 -6.32
C ALA A 41 -5.96 29.30 -6.91
N ASN A 42 -6.79 28.47 -6.29
CA ASN A 42 -8.19 28.24 -6.68
C ASN A 42 -8.40 27.70 -8.10
N THR A 43 -7.38 27.12 -8.73
CA THR A 43 -7.52 26.46 -10.04
C THR A 43 -7.48 24.94 -9.88
N THR A 44 -8.38 24.24 -10.58
CA THR A 44 -8.34 22.78 -10.67
C THR A 44 -7.51 22.38 -11.86
N SER A 45 -6.50 21.54 -11.64
CA SER A 45 -5.70 20.92 -12.69
C SER A 45 -6.07 19.44 -12.82
N LYS A 46 -6.06 18.90 -14.03
CA LYS A 46 -6.34 17.48 -14.29
C LYS A 46 -5.05 16.73 -14.62
N ILE A 47 -4.90 15.56 -14.02
CA ILE A 47 -3.84 14.60 -14.34
C ILE A 47 -4.50 13.54 -15.21
N GLU A 48 -4.00 13.37 -16.43
CA GLU A 48 -4.53 12.42 -17.41
C GLU A 48 -3.42 11.45 -17.82
N GLY A 49 -3.78 10.19 -17.99
CA GLY A 49 -2.84 9.12 -18.32
C GLY A 49 -3.53 7.92 -18.90
N VAL A 50 -2.74 7.05 -19.52
CA VAL A 50 -3.17 5.76 -20.06
C VAL A 50 -2.47 4.68 -19.27
N VAL A 51 -3.23 3.66 -18.88
CA VAL A 51 -2.69 2.44 -18.26
C VAL A 51 -2.64 1.34 -19.30
N ARG A 52 -1.47 0.72 -19.45
CA ARG A 52 -1.29 -0.50 -20.23
C ARG A 52 -1.54 -1.69 -19.32
N VAL A 53 -2.63 -2.40 -19.57
CA VAL A 53 -2.92 -3.67 -18.91
C VAL A 53 -2.07 -4.76 -19.58
N PRO A 54 -1.20 -5.48 -18.84
CA PRO A 54 -0.38 -6.55 -19.39
C PRO A 54 -1.26 -7.72 -19.85
N SER A 55 -0.88 -8.38 -20.94
CA SER A 55 -1.51 -9.62 -21.37
C SER A 55 -1.13 -10.75 -20.40
N GLY A 56 -2.01 -11.08 -19.46
CA GLY A 56 -1.80 -12.12 -18.46
C GLY A 56 -3.06 -12.42 -17.65
N ASP A 57 -2.97 -13.40 -16.75
CA ASP A 57 -4.09 -13.85 -15.92
C ASP A 57 -4.25 -13.05 -14.61
N ALA A 58 -3.59 -11.90 -14.49
CA ALA A 58 -3.70 -11.06 -13.30
C ALA A 58 -5.13 -10.50 -13.19
N LYS A 59 -5.84 -10.83 -12.11
CA LYS A 59 -7.18 -10.26 -11.82
C LYS A 59 -7.11 -8.83 -11.29
N TYR A 60 -6.02 -8.48 -10.61
CA TYR A 60 -5.82 -7.17 -10.01
C TYR A 60 -4.45 -6.61 -10.36
N LEU A 61 -4.42 -5.31 -10.66
CA LEU A 61 -3.21 -4.54 -10.88
C LEU A 61 -3.25 -3.29 -10.00
N SER A 62 -2.19 -3.05 -9.24
CA SER A 62 -2.04 -1.83 -8.44
C SER A 62 -0.83 -1.04 -8.94
N LEU A 63 -1.05 0.23 -9.27
CA LEU A 63 -0.07 1.13 -9.85
C LEU A 63 0.02 2.41 -9.03
N GLY A 64 1.20 3.03 -9.01
CA GLY A 64 1.46 4.24 -8.24
C GLY A 64 1.69 5.46 -9.12
N ILE A 65 1.15 6.61 -8.70
CA ILE A 65 1.55 7.94 -9.17
C ILE A 65 1.99 8.74 -7.95
N ILE A 66 3.18 9.34 -8.02
CA ILE A 66 3.63 10.29 -7.03
C ILE A 66 3.39 11.71 -7.53
N VAL A 67 2.87 12.56 -6.64
CA VAL A 67 2.68 13.98 -6.87
C VAL A 67 3.48 14.73 -5.81
N ARG A 68 4.54 15.44 -6.23
CA ARG A 68 5.45 16.17 -5.34
C ARG A 68 5.23 17.66 -5.50
N ASP A 69 4.87 18.35 -4.43
CA ASP A 69 4.91 19.81 -4.41
C ASP A 69 6.31 20.26 -4.01
N ILE A 70 7.05 20.73 -5.00
CA ILE A 70 8.40 21.25 -4.83
C ILE A 70 8.39 22.71 -4.40
N GLY A 71 7.24 23.33 -4.13
CA GLY A 71 7.15 24.71 -3.67
C GLY A 71 7.60 25.73 -4.73
N LYS A 72 7.92 26.95 -4.29
CA LYS A 72 8.59 27.94 -5.14
C LYS A 72 10.10 27.76 -5.00
N GLN A 73 10.82 27.85 -6.11
CA GLN A 73 12.27 28.08 -6.07
C GLN A 73 12.43 29.47 -5.46
N ASP A 74 13.12 29.58 -4.33
CA ASP A 74 13.41 30.88 -3.75
C ASP A 74 14.08 31.75 -4.81
N GLY A 75 13.62 33.00 -4.93
CA GLY A 75 14.36 34.01 -5.67
C GLY A 75 15.78 34.14 -5.10
N PRO A 76 16.71 34.79 -5.82
CA PRO A 76 18.07 34.98 -5.32
C PRO A 76 17.99 35.48 -3.87
N LEU A 77 18.62 34.73 -2.95
CA LEU A 77 18.78 35.12 -1.56
C LEU A 77 19.12 36.61 -1.53
N SER A 78 18.29 37.42 -0.87
CA SER A 78 18.54 38.86 -0.75
C SER A 78 20.01 39.08 -0.34
N PRO A 79 20.70 40.11 -0.87
CA PRO A 79 22.08 40.39 -0.54
C PRO A 79 22.29 40.36 0.97
N ARG A 80 23.30 39.59 1.36
CA ARG A 80 23.64 39.14 2.70
C ARG A 80 23.89 40.31 3.66
N ASP A 81 23.16 40.37 4.77
CA ASP A 81 23.44 41.31 5.87
C ASP A 81 24.45 40.81 6.91
N ASN A 82 25.01 39.59 6.79
CA ASN A 82 26.11 39.18 7.67
C ASN A 82 26.91 37.96 7.15
N PRO A 83 28.20 38.12 6.77
CA PRO A 83 29.04 37.01 6.29
C PRO A 83 29.50 36.04 7.39
N ASN A 84 29.24 36.33 8.67
CA ASN A 84 29.74 35.55 9.82
C ASN A 84 28.72 34.66 10.53
N LYS A 85 27.52 34.46 9.97
CA LYS A 85 26.52 33.54 10.55
C LYS A 85 26.21 32.40 9.59
N THR A 86 26.53 31.17 10.01
CA THR A 86 26.00 29.96 9.39
C THR A 86 24.48 29.96 9.57
N GLN A 87 23.74 30.17 8.49
CA GLN A 87 22.30 30.02 8.49
C GLN A 87 21.93 28.63 7.98
N ALA A 88 21.15 27.90 8.77
CA ALA A 88 20.48 26.69 8.35
C ALA A 88 19.00 27.01 8.11
N ALA A 89 18.46 26.53 6.99
CA ALA A 89 17.03 26.60 6.71
C ALA A 89 16.47 25.18 6.54
N ILE A 90 15.26 24.97 7.04
CA ILE A 90 14.52 23.71 6.88
C ILE A 90 13.46 23.94 5.80
N ARG A 91 13.45 23.08 4.77
CA ARG A 91 12.44 23.09 3.72
C ARG A 91 11.55 21.86 3.86
N PHE A 92 10.25 22.10 3.97
CA PHE A 92 9.24 21.04 3.95
C PHE A 92 8.77 20.82 2.51
N LEU A 93 8.71 19.56 2.08
CA LEU A 93 8.21 19.14 0.78
C LEU A 93 7.02 18.20 1.02
N THR A 94 5.92 18.45 0.33
CA THR A 94 4.71 17.61 0.45
C THR A 94 4.67 16.63 -0.70
N GLN A 95 4.42 15.36 -0.39
CA GLN A 95 4.31 14.30 -1.38
C GLN A 95 3.00 13.53 -1.17
N TYR A 96 2.30 13.27 -2.27
CA TYR A 96 1.11 12.46 -2.31
C TYR A 96 1.39 11.21 -3.14
N VAL A 97 1.05 10.04 -2.60
CA VAL A 97 1.07 8.77 -3.32
C VAL A 97 -0.36 8.43 -3.69
N LEU A 98 -0.66 8.48 -4.97
CA LEU A 98 -1.95 8.09 -5.53
C LEU A 98 -1.85 6.65 -6.03
N ARG A 99 -2.77 5.80 -5.57
CA ARG A 99 -2.85 4.41 -6.01
C ARG A 99 -3.97 4.26 -7.03
N ILE A 100 -3.66 3.61 -8.14
CA ILE A 100 -4.63 3.18 -9.15
C ILE A 100 -4.79 1.68 -8.97
N ASP A 101 -5.98 1.23 -8.58
CA ASP A 101 -6.33 -0.18 -8.51
C ASP A 101 -7.24 -0.51 -9.69
N LEU A 102 -6.85 -1.52 -10.48
CA LEU A 102 -7.61 -2.02 -11.61
C LEU A 102 -8.03 -3.45 -11.35
N GLU A 103 -9.30 -3.73 -11.61
CA GLU A 103 -9.88 -5.07 -11.68
C GLU A 103 -10.06 -5.44 -13.15
N ILE A 104 -9.53 -6.60 -13.56
CA ILE A 104 -9.50 -7.02 -14.96
C ILE A 104 -10.53 -8.13 -15.17
N GLU A 105 -11.59 -7.81 -15.91
CA GLU A 105 -12.62 -8.77 -16.30
C GLU A 105 -12.08 -9.80 -17.31
N GLY A 106 -12.46 -11.07 -17.15
CA GLY A 106 -12.07 -12.16 -18.06
C GLY A 106 -10.67 -12.75 -17.81
N ALA A 107 -9.88 -12.19 -16.90
CA ALA A 107 -8.66 -12.83 -16.43
C ALA A 107 -9.01 -14.12 -15.66
N ARG A 108 -8.36 -15.24 -15.98
CA ARG A 108 -8.60 -16.50 -15.26
C ARG A 108 -8.23 -16.38 -13.77
N GLY A 109 -7.35 -15.43 -13.45
CA GLY A 109 -6.85 -15.20 -12.11
C GLY A 109 -5.83 -16.23 -11.74
N GLU A 110 -4.72 -15.79 -11.17
CA GLU A 110 -3.94 -16.71 -10.36
C GLU A 110 -4.78 -17.19 -9.17
N GLU A 111 -4.61 -18.44 -8.77
CA GLU A 111 -5.34 -19.02 -7.64
C GLU A 111 -4.70 -18.54 -6.33
N ALA A 112 -5.53 -18.22 -5.33
CA ALA A 112 -5.08 -17.80 -4.00
C ALA A 112 -4.24 -18.88 -3.28
N ASN A 113 -4.24 -20.13 -3.78
CA ASN A 113 -3.38 -21.21 -3.30
C ASN A 113 -1.88 -20.96 -3.55
N ARG A 114 -1.51 -19.98 -4.38
CA ARG A 114 -0.12 -19.56 -4.59
C ARG A 114 0.42 -18.69 -3.46
N LEU A 115 -0.46 -18.15 -2.61
CA LEU A 115 -0.04 -17.41 -1.43
C LEU A 115 0.53 -18.37 -0.38
N ILE A 116 1.64 -17.99 0.22
CA ILE A 116 2.35 -18.81 1.19
C ILE A 116 2.09 -18.25 2.59
N VAL A 117 1.60 -19.09 3.50
CA VAL A 117 1.55 -18.76 4.93
C VAL A 117 2.89 -19.17 5.53
N ASP A 118 3.76 -18.18 5.79
CA ASP A 118 5.13 -18.42 6.26
C ASP A 118 5.20 -18.71 7.76
N GLN A 119 4.41 -17.98 8.55
CA GLN A 119 4.42 -18.11 9.99
C GLN A 119 3.03 -17.86 10.57
N ILE A 120 2.64 -18.66 11.56
CA ILE A 120 1.47 -18.40 12.41
C ILE A 120 1.95 -18.42 13.86
N ARG A 121 1.55 -17.42 14.66
CA ARG A 121 1.93 -17.33 16.06
C ARG A 121 0.85 -16.67 16.91
N LEU A 122 0.82 -17.03 18.18
CA LEU A 122 0.08 -16.31 19.21
C LEU A 122 1.06 -15.41 19.95
N VAL A 123 0.73 -14.13 20.07
CA VAL A 123 1.54 -13.14 20.79
C VAL A 123 0.69 -12.46 21.86
N PRO A 124 1.25 -12.13 23.03
CA PRO A 124 0.54 -11.33 24.03
C PRO A 124 0.36 -9.89 23.52
N PHE A 125 -0.84 -9.35 23.65
CA PHE A 125 -1.20 -7.97 23.30
C PHE A 125 -2.23 -7.45 24.30
N GLU A 126 -1.88 -6.43 25.08
CA GLU A 126 -2.78 -5.81 26.08
C GLU A 126 -3.45 -6.82 27.01
N GLY A 127 -2.68 -7.82 27.48
CA GLY A 127 -3.19 -8.87 28.37
C GLY A 127 -4.05 -9.95 27.68
N ARG A 128 -4.22 -9.88 26.35
CA ARG A 128 -4.98 -10.83 25.55
C ARG A 128 -4.11 -11.51 24.49
N PRO A 129 -4.44 -12.75 24.07
CA PRO A 129 -3.74 -13.40 22.97
C PRO A 129 -4.18 -12.81 21.62
N LEU A 130 -3.21 -12.31 20.86
CA LEU A 130 -3.34 -11.87 19.47
C LEU A 130 -2.83 -12.97 18.54
N LEU A 131 -3.65 -13.38 17.58
CA LEU A 131 -3.24 -14.30 16.53
C LEU A 131 -2.63 -13.52 15.38
N GLN A 132 -1.41 -13.88 14.97
CA GLN A 132 -0.69 -13.29 13.85
C GLN A 132 -0.37 -14.34 12.80
N ALA A 133 -0.66 -14.05 11.53
CA ALA A 133 -0.25 -14.82 10.38
C ALA A 133 0.57 -13.96 9.42
N MET A 134 1.72 -14.46 9.00
CA MET A 134 2.55 -13.84 7.96
C MET A 134 2.22 -14.51 6.63
N ILE A 135 1.73 -13.72 5.67
CA ILE A 135 1.34 -14.17 4.34
C ILE A 135 2.30 -13.54 3.33
N MET A 136 2.83 -14.35 2.42
CA MET A 136 3.73 -13.93 1.35
C MET A 136 3.08 -14.19 0.00
N ASN A 137 3.21 -13.22 -0.90
CA ASN A 137 2.84 -13.36 -2.30
C ASN A 137 4.13 -13.55 -3.13
N PRO A 138 4.46 -14.77 -3.55
CA PRO A 138 5.65 -15.03 -4.36
C PRO A 138 5.45 -14.68 -5.84
N THR A 139 4.25 -14.25 -6.25
CA THR A 139 3.86 -14.07 -7.65
C THR A 139 4.13 -12.64 -8.13
N ASP A 140 3.92 -12.44 -9.42
CA ASP A 140 4.01 -11.14 -10.10
C ASP A 140 2.64 -10.42 -10.19
N THR A 141 1.62 -10.93 -9.50
CA THR A 141 0.24 -10.39 -9.54
C THR A 141 -0.27 -10.00 -8.16
N THR A 142 -1.14 -9.00 -8.07
CA THR A 142 -1.78 -8.61 -6.81
C THR A 142 -2.92 -9.59 -6.49
N PHE A 143 -3.06 -9.95 -5.21
CA PHE A 143 -4.23 -10.68 -4.74
C PHE A 143 -5.07 -9.87 -3.77
N GLU A 144 -6.37 -10.06 -3.86
CA GLU A 144 -7.30 -9.75 -2.78
C GLU A 144 -7.65 -11.05 -2.05
N LEU A 145 -7.66 -11.02 -0.72
CA LEU A 145 -7.83 -12.21 0.10
C LEU A 145 -8.59 -11.88 1.40
N GLU A 146 -9.27 -12.89 1.92
CA GLU A 146 -9.72 -12.91 3.30
C GLU A 146 -8.97 -14.03 4.04
N ALA A 147 -8.26 -13.68 5.10
CA ALA A 147 -7.54 -14.66 5.91
C ALA A 147 -8.39 -15.10 7.10
N ARG A 148 -8.60 -16.40 7.24
CA ARG A 148 -9.31 -17.00 8.39
C ARG A 148 -8.42 -18.04 9.05
N ALA A 149 -8.36 -18.02 10.37
CA ALA A 149 -7.61 -18.98 11.14
C ALA A 149 -8.50 -19.63 12.20
N ARG A 150 -8.24 -20.89 12.50
CA ARG A 150 -8.95 -21.63 13.55
C ARG A 150 -7.92 -22.30 14.46
N ILE A 151 -8.04 -22.05 15.75
CA ILE A 151 -7.29 -22.77 16.77
C ILE A 151 -8.07 -24.03 17.11
N ARG A 152 -7.38 -25.16 17.12
CA ARG A 152 -7.96 -26.46 17.47
C ARG A 152 -7.12 -27.07 18.58
N SER A 153 -7.76 -27.55 19.65
CA SER A 153 -7.05 -28.29 20.70
C SER A 153 -6.67 -29.69 20.21
N THR A 154 -7.53 -30.31 19.41
CA THR A 154 -7.31 -31.62 18.76
C THR A 154 -7.71 -31.55 17.28
N PRO A 155 -7.19 -32.44 16.41
CA PRO A 155 -7.55 -32.44 14.99
C PRO A 155 -9.05 -32.57 14.70
N GLN A 156 -9.78 -33.30 15.56
CA GLN A 156 -11.24 -33.49 15.45
C GLN A 156 -12.06 -32.31 15.99
N ASP A 157 -11.43 -31.35 16.68
CA ASP A 157 -12.13 -30.21 17.28
C ASP A 157 -12.73 -29.29 16.20
N ARG A 158 -14.07 -29.28 16.15
CA ARG A 158 -14.88 -28.44 15.26
C ARG A 158 -15.58 -27.30 16.01
N SER A 159 -15.37 -27.18 17.32
CA SER A 159 -16.14 -26.28 18.18
C SER A 159 -15.80 -24.79 17.97
N ASN A 160 -14.56 -24.49 17.55
CA ASN A 160 -14.11 -23.10 17.43
C ASN A 160 -14.50 -22.45 16.10
N ARG A 161 -15.21 -21.31 16.21
CA ARG A 161 -15.48 -20.43 15.08
C ARG A 161 -14.14 -19.90 14.52
N PRO A 162 -13.95 -19.86 13.19
CA PRO A 162 -12.77 -19.23 12.61
C PRO A 162 -12.69 -17.76 13.00
N VAL A 163 -11.50 -17.32 13.39
CA VAL A 163 -11.15 -15.93 13.59
C VAL A 163 -10.75 -15.36 12.22
N ARG A 164 -11.39 -14.28 11.83
CA ARG A 164 -11.03 -13.54 10.61
C ARG A 164 -9.90 -12.59 10.97
N LEU A 165 -8.84 -12.60 10.19
CA LEU A 165 -7.66 -11.79 10.42
C LEU A 165 -7.73 -10.53 9.57
N ALA A 166 -7.22 -9.41 10.10
CA ALA A 166 -7.18 -8.13 9.39
C ALA A 166 -5.75 -7.64 9.22
N MET A 167 -5.49 -6.80 8.21
CA MET A 167 -4.21 -6.09 8.13
C MET A 167 -4.13 -5.04 9.24
N PRO A 168 -2.98 -4.87 9.93
CA PRO A 168 -2.82 -3.88 10.99
C PRO A 168 -3.20 -2.45 10.58
N VAL A 169 -2.92 -2.06 9.34
CA VAL A 169 -3.28 -0.72 8.80
C VAL A 169 -4.79 -0.49 8.75
N ARG A 170 -5.61 -1.55 8.83
CA ARG A 170 -7.08 -1.51 8.81
C ARG A 170 -7.70 -1.65 10.21
N SER A 171 -6.93 -1.59 11.29
CA SER A 171 -7.44 -1.77 12.66
C SER A 171 -8.58 -0.83 13.04
N ASN A 172 -8.58 0.39 12.49
CA ASN A 172 -9.58 1.42 12.75
C ASN A 172 -10.81 1.35 11.82
N VAL A 173 -10.85 0.43 10.85
CA VAL A 173 -12.00 0.22 9.97
C VAL A 173 -13.07 -0.57 10.73
N GLN A 174 -14.29 -0.04 10.79
CA GLN A 174 -15.37 -0.60 11.62
C GLN A 174 -16.28 -1.58 10.87
N ASP A 175 -16.22 -1.61 9.54
CA ASP A 175 -17.07 -2.46 8.72
C ASP A 175 -16.40 -3.78 8.30
N GLU A 176 -17.16 -4.61 7.60
CA GLU A 176 -16.74 -5.91 7.08
C GLU A 176 -15.54 -5.84 6.11
N SER A 177 -15.30 -4.69 5.48
CA SER A 177 -14.17 -4.50 4.57
C SER A 177 -12.81 -4.48 5.29
N ARG A 178 -12.80 -4.38 6.62
CA ARG A 178 -11.58 -4.50 7.45
C ARG A 178 -10.83 -5.82 7.17
N TYR A 179 -11.56 -6.90 6.97
CA TYR A 179 -10.99 -8.24 6.78
C TYR A 179 -10.54 -8.53 5.34
N LEU A 180 -10.85 -7.63 4.42
CA LEU A 180 -10.43 -7.73 3.03
C LEU A 180 -8.98 -7.20 2.90
N GLY A 181 -8.06 -8.14 2.78
CA GLY A 181 -6.64 -7.88 2.57
C GLY A 181 -6.29 -7.76 1.09
N ARG A 182 -5.36 -6.89 0.75
CA ARG A 182 -4.71 -6.88 -0.58
C ARG A 182 -3.22 -7.09 -0.38
N ILE A 183 -2.63 -7.99 -1.15
CA ILE A 183 -1.20 -8.30 -1.10
C ILE A 183 -0.58 -8.04 -2.48
N LEU A 184 0.34 -7.07 -2.53
CA LEU A 184 1.08 -6.73 -3.75
C LEU A 184 1.99 -7.88 -4.23
N PRO A 185 2.44 -7.86 -5.49
CA PRO A 185 3.43 -8.81 -6.01
C PRO A 185 4.71 -8.81 -5.16
N LYS A 186 5.33 -10.00 -5.03
CA LYS A 186 6.62 -10.19 -4.31
C LYS A 186 6.66 -9.56 -2.91
N SER A 187 5.50 -9.44 -2.27
CA SER A 187 5.38 -8.75 -0.98
C SER A 187 5.02 -9.72 0.14
N ARG A 188 5.12 -9.22 1.37
CA ARG A 188 4.77 -9.95 2.58
C ARG A 188 3.95 -9.04 3.49
N ILE A 189 2.88 -9.59 4.04
CA ILE A 189 2.01 -8.89 4.99
C ILE A 189 1.81 -9.71 6.26
N ARG A 190 1.46 -9.01 7.33
CA ARG A 190 0.97 -9.54 8.58
C ARG A 190 -0.54 -9.34 8.60
N MET A 191 -1.26 -10.42 8.90
CA MET A 191 -2.67 -10.41 9.22
C MET A 191 -2.80 -10.75 10.70
N GLU A 192 -3.61 -10.01 11.46
CA GLU A 192 -3.76 -10.22 12.89
C GLU A 192 -5.19 -9.97 13.38
N GLU A 193 -5.55 -10.64 14.46
CA GLU A 193 -6.80 -10.37 15.20
C GLU A 193 -6.71 -10.90 16.63
N LEU A 194 -7.42 -10.25 17.56
CA LEU A 194 -7.55 -10.74 18.93
C LEU A 194 -8.39 -12.01 18.95
N LEU A 195 -7.99 -12.98 19.78
CA LEU A 195 -8.85 -14.12 20.00
C LEU A 195 -10.12 -13.70 20.75
N PRO A 196 -11.28 -14.30 20.42
CA PRO A 196 -12.48 -14.12 21.20
C PRO A 196 -12.23 -14.54 22.65
N GLU A 197 -12.85 -13.85 23.59
CA GLU A 197 -12.82 -14.26 24.99
C GLU A 197 -13.46 -15.64 25.14
N ALA A 198 -12.92 -16.44 26.05
CA ALA A 198 -13.54 -17.71 26.40
C ALA A 198 -14.94 -17.43 26.96
N ILE A 199 -15.96 -18.02 26.34
CA ILE A 199 -17.35 -17.99 26.82
C ILE A 199 -17.49 -19.00 27.96
#